data_AF-A0A349E7D3-F1
#
_entry.id   AF-A0A349E7D3-F1
#
_cell.length_a   1.000
_cell.length_b   1.000
_cell.length_c   1.000
_cell.angle_alpha   90.00
_cell.angle_beta   90.00
_cell.angle_gamma   90.00
#
_symmetry.space_group_name_H-M   'P 1'
#
loop_
_entity.id
_entity.type
_entity.pdbx_description
1 polymer ?
#
loop_
_entity_poly.entity_id
_entity_poly.type
_entity_poly.pdbx_seq_one_letter_code
_entity_poly.pdbx_strand_id
1 'polypeptide(L)'
;MSATGFAVQSLPVSSISIRRLRTFACLAFLGLLLTCSTKEPIATSASDSAQNEAGQSEVAEISLRTVSTKPWLISGGDVLVELNYAASINPAQLRISLNGSDVSSLFRASSAQSLQSLLSGMPVGDSMLEVTATGTQLSASLRLTNYPRSGPIISGPHEQPYYCQSEQFETVAGATLGSALDLNCSIATRVDYVYWSDIDEVFKPLPDDAATALPEDMGLITVMGKVDQPYIVRVETGSVNRAIYEIAMLHNPLAGSRFLDPWNRSSNWNNNLVYTHGGGCRTGWYQQGDRTGGVMRRGLFEMGYALSSATLNVFGQNCNDLLASETHIMVKEQFIEHYGEPDYTIATGASGGSYQSHQTADNYPGVFDGIIVSSSFPDVTTATIFTLADARLLNNFFSQLGEEAFTREQQRAVSGFGVWDSIANLSRGAARLDPLTNIDTPLEEQGGEVSI
;
A
#
# COMPACT_ATOMS: atom_id res chain seq x y z
N MET A 1 -38.54 40.03 73.93
CA MET A 1 -39.82 39.96 73.18
C MET A 1 -39.65 40.76 71.91
N SER A 2 -39.89 40.13 70.76
CA SER A 2 -39.97 40.66 69.38
C SER A 2 -39.09 41.85 69.01
N ALA A 3 -38.04 41.59 68.23
CA ALA A 3 -37.25 42.64 67.59
C ALA A 3 -37.41 42.55 66.06
N THR A 4 -38.06 43.56 65.48
CA THR A 4 -38.08 43.86 64.05
C THR A 4 -37.65 45.30 63.82
N GLY A 5 -36.61 45.47 63.01
CA GLY A 5 -36.33 46.63 62.14
C GLY A 5 -35.70 47.87 62.78
N PHE A 6 -34.54 48.30 62.26
CA PHE A 6 -34.48 49.51 61.41
C PHE A 6 -33.13 49.60 60.65
N ALA A 7 -33.21 50.23 59.48
CA ALA A 7 -32.29 50.27 58.34
C ALA A 7 -30.91 50.92 58.55
N VAL A 8 -29.93 50.58 57.70
CA VAL A 8 -28.86 51.50 57.24
C VAL A 8 -28.50 51.24 55.77
N GLN A 9 -28.33 52.35 55.05
CA GLN A 9 -28.12 52.57 53.63
C GLN A 9 -26.76 52.10 53.06
N SER A 10 -26.73 51.93 51.74
CA SER A 10 -25.59 51.54 50.90
C SER A 10 -24.83 52.70 50.24
N LEU A 11 -23.56 52.43 49.91
CA LEU A 11 -22.62 53.00 48.90
C LEU A 11 -21.40 53.78 49.47
N PRO A 12 -20.22 53.81 48.79
CA PRO A 12 -19.62 52.86 47.83
C PRO A 12 -18.14 52.52 48.18
N VAL A 13 -17.57 51.43 47.61
CA VAL A 13 -16.10 51.26 47.54
C VAL A 13 -15.68 50.86 46.13
N SER A 14 -14.75 51.65 45.62
CA SER A 14 -14.28 51.71 44.24
C SER A 14 -13.33 50.58 43.84
N SER A 15 -13.31 50.35 42.53
CA SER A 15 -12.52 49.44 41.74
C SER A 15 -10.99 49.56 41.87
N ILE A 16 -10.32 48.47 42.24
CA ILE A 16 -8.96 48.17 41.75
C ILE A 16 -8.96 46.74 41.17
N SER A 17 -9.36 46.71 39.90
CA SER A 17 -9.02 45.78 38.82
C SER A 17 -8.41 44.41 39.17
N ILE A 18 -9.28 43.40 39.20
CA ILE A 18 -9.01 41.94 39.13
C ILE A 18 -8.21 41.55 37.87
N ARG A 19 -8.01 42.47 36.90
CA ARG A 19 -7.21 42.19 35.69
C ARG A 19 -5.72 41.99 35.96
N ARG A 20 -5.11 42.58 37.00
CA ARG A 20 -3.64 42.44 37.22
C ARG A 20 -3.21 41.11 37.84
N LEU A 21 -4.10 40.44 38.57
CA LEU A 21 -3.78 39.14 39.19
C LEU A 21 -3.87 37.98 38.20
N ARG A 22 -4.73 38.08 37.16
CA ARG A 22 -4.83 37.06 36.12
C ARG A 22 -3.67 37.10 35.12
N THR A 23 -3.12 38.28 34.82
CA THR A 23 -1.98 38.39 33.89
C THR A 23 -0.69 37.82 34.47
N PHE A 24 -0.47 37.96 35.78
CA PHE A 24 0.71 37.37 36.43
C PHE A 24 0.64 35.84 36.58
N ALA A 25 -0.56 35.29 36.81
CA ALA A 25 -0.76 33.84 36.86
C ALA A 25 -0.57 33.16 35.49
N CYS A 26 -0.99 33.80 34.40
CA CYS A 26 -0.77 33.26 33.05
C CYS A 26 0.69 33.36 32.58
N LEU A 27 1.44 34.39 32.99
CA LEU A 27 2.87 34.52 32.63
C LEU A 27 3.77 33.54 33.40
N ALA A 28 3.43 33.19 34.64
CA ALA A 28 4.15 32.16 35.40
C ALA A 28 3.89 30.73 34.87
N PHE A 29 2.69 30.45 34.36
CA PHE A 29 2.37 29.15 33.74
C PHE A 29 2.96 28.99 32.33
N LEU A 30 3.24 30.09 31.62
CA LEU A 30 3.93 30.06 30.32
C LEU A 30 5.45 29.85 30.47
N GLY A 31 6.04 30.24 31.61
CA GLY A 31 7.47 30.06 31.89
C GLY A 31 7.87 28.64 32.30
N LEU A 32 6.95 27.85 32.86
CA LEU A 32 7.19 26.47 33.30
C LEU A 32 6.90 25.40 32.24
N LEU A 33 6.24 25.76 31.12
CA LEU A 33 6.04 24.88 29.96
C LEU A 33 7.16 24.98 28.91
N LEU A 34 8.14 25.87 29.11
CA LEU A 34 9.28 26.07 28.20
C LEU A 34 10.56 25.33 28.63
N THR A 35 10.54 24.53 29.70
CA THR A 35 11.72 23.83 30.23
C THR A 35 11.66 22.30 30.20
N CYS A 36 10.64 21.70 29.56
CA CYS A 36 10.59 20.26 29.27
C CYS A 36 10.37 19.96 27.78
N SER A 37 10.90 20.80 26.90
CA SER A 37 11.08 20.43 25.50
C SER A 37 12.55 20.13 25.29
N THR A 38 12.90 18.84 25.37
CA THR A 38 14.14 18.35 24.78
C THR A 38 14.06 18.69 23.30
N LYS A 39 14.85 19.67 22.85
CA LYS A 39 15.08 19.94 21.43
C LYS A 39 15.84 18.75 20.83
N GLU A 40 15.15 17.65 20.61
CA GLU A 40 15.51 16.71 19.56
C GLU A 40 14.48 16.88 18.45
N PRO A 41 14.88 17.35 17.25
CA PRO A 41 14.01 17.28 16.10
C PRO A 41 13.77 15.80 15.77
N ILE A 42 12.52 15.36 15.84
CA ILE A 42 12.13 14.08 15.24
C ILE A 42 12.19 14.30 13.72
N ALA A 43 13.25 13.81 13.10
CA ALA A 43 13.40 13.80 11.66
C ALA A 43 12.44 12.75 11.09
N THR A 44 11.43 13.18 10.33
CA THR A 44 10.56 12.32 9.51
C THR A 44 11.17 12.01 8.14
N SER A 45 12.46 12.30 7.99
CA SER A 45 13.31 11.83 6.90
C SER A 45 14.42 11.03 7.56
N ALA A 46 14.63 9.78 7.14
CA ALA A 46 15.81 9.02 7.49
C ALA A 46 17.03 9.69 6.85
N SER A 47 17.49 10.79 7.44
CA SER A 47 18.84 11.29 7.27
C SER A 47 19.65 10.73 8.42
N ASP A 48 20.45 9.71 8.10
CA ASP A 48 21.57 9.23 8.92
C ASP A 48 22.25 10.41 9.62
N SER A 49 21.94 10.55 10.91
CA SER A 49 22.68 11.42 11.83
C SER A 49 23.20 10.58 12.98
N ALA A 50 23.81 9.45 12.62
CA ALA A 50 24.91 8.87 13.36
C ALA A 50 26.21 9.37 12.72
N GLN A 51 26.84 10.35 13.37
CA GLN A 51 28.30 10.59 13.39
C GLN A 51 29.07 10.38 12.07
N ASN A 52 29.21 11.46 11.29
CA ASN A 52 30.40 11.66 10.45
C ASN A 52 31.57 12.12 11.35
N GLU A 53 32.12 11.20 12.15
CA GLU A 53 33.57 11.09 12.17
C GLU A 53 33.94 10.24 10.96
N ALA A 54 34.92 10.68 10.17
CA ALA A 54 35.49 9.88 9.09
C ALA A 54 36.24 8.67 9.68
N GLY A 55 35.49 7.71 10.22
CA GLY A 55 35.91 6.35 10.45
C GLY A 55 35.60 5.57 9.17
N GLN A 56 36.57 4.78 8.73
CA GLN A 56 36.33 3.74 7.74
C GLN A 56 35.07 2.97 8.17
N SER A 57 34.02 2.99 7.35
CA SER A 57 32.89 2.10 7.56
C SER A 57 33.44 0.68 7.43
N GLU A 58 33.70 0.05 8.57
CA GLU A 58 34.13 -1.34 8.64
C GLU A 58 33.00 -2.13 8.00
N VAL A 59 33.25 -2.65 6.79
CA VAL A 59 32.27 -3.50 6.11
C VAL A 59 32.04 -4.68 7.04
N ALA A 60 30.84 -4.75 7.63
CA ALA A 60 30.51 -5.80 8.59
C ALA A 60 30.83 -7.16 7.98
N GLU A 61 31.70 -7.94 8.63
CA GLU A 61 32.15 -9.23 8.10
C GLU A 61 31.00 -10.24 7.97
N ILE A 62 29.90 -10.01 8.70
CA ILE A 62 28.64 -10.75 8.59
C ILE A 62 27.49 -9.74 8.68
N SER A 63 26.52 -9.81 7.77
CA SER A 63 25.31 -8.99 7.82
C SER A 63 24.06 -9.78 7.43
N LEU A 64 22.95 -9.45 8.08
CA LEU A 64 21.62 -10.02 7.82
C LEU A 64 20.70 -8.92 7.30
N ARG A 65 19.89 -9.23 6.28
CA ARG A 65 18.77 -8.40 5.85
C ARG A 65 17.56 -9.25 5.51
N THR A 66 16.38 -8.68 5.65
CA THR A 66 15.18 -9.18 4.97
C THR A 66 15.18 -8.70 3.52
N VAL A 67 14.67 -9.54 2.63
CA VAL A 67 14.58 -9.33 1.18
C VAL A 67 13.14 -9.03 0.76
N SER A 68 12.16 -9.76 1.30
CA SER A 68 10.74 -9.61 0.90
C SER A 68 10.09 -8.33 1.41
N THR A 69 10.46 -7.87 2.60
CA THR A 69 9.91 -6.65 3.21
C THR A 69 10.89 -6.06 4.23
N LYS A 70 10.51 -4.96 4.90
CA LYS A 70 11.26 -4.46 6.07
C LYS A 70 11.13 -5.45 7.23
N PRO A 71 12.16 -5.61 8.07
CA PRO A 71 12.15 -6.64 9.11
C PRO A 71 11.05 -6.46 10.17
N TRP A 72 10.42 -5.27 10.25
CA TRP A 72 9.31 -4.98 11.16
C TRP A 72 7.92 -4.93 10.48
N LEU A 73 7.81 -5.37 9.21
CA LEU A 73 6.57 -5.36 8.41
C LEU A 73 6.23 -6.73 7.84
N ILE A 74 6.68 -7.81 8.49
CA ILE A 74 6.54 -9.17 7.95
C ILE A 74 5.08 -9.62 8.09
N SER A 75 4.53 -10.24 7.05
CA SER A 75 3.15 -10.73 7.08
C SER A 75 3.01 -12.22 6.73
N GLY A 76 2.09 -12.89 7.41
CA GLY A 76 1.75 -14.28 7.08
C GLY A 76 2.72 -15.34 7.58
N GLY A 77 3.78 -14.95 8.29
CA GLY A 77 4.72 -15.89 8.92
C GLY A 77 5.90 -16.31 8.05
N ASP A 78 5.99 -15.78 6.84
CA ASP A 78 7.05 -16.09 5.88
C ASP A 78 7.92 -14.85 5.65
N VAL A 79 9.22 -15.04 5.38
CA VAL A 79 10.13 -13.94 5.01
C VAL A 79 11.33 -14.48 4.25
N LEU A 80 11.65 -13.87 3.10
CA LEU A 80 12.91 -14.15 2.39
C LEU A 80 14.03 -13.35 3.07
N VAL A 81 15.08 -14.02 3.52
CA VAL A 81 16.24 -13.39 4.18
C VAL A 81 17.52 -13.64 3.42
N GLU A 82 18.45 -12.71 3.55
CA GLU A 82 19.80 -12.80 3.00
C GLU A 82 20.85 -12.59 4.08
N LEU A 83 21.87 -13.44 4.03
CA LEU A 83 23.05 -13.42 4.87
C LEU A 83 24.27 -13.19 3.98
N ASN A 84 24.89 -12.02 4.11
CA ASN A 84 26.14 -11.70 3.44
C ASN A 84 27.32 -11.88 4.40
N TYR A 85 28.44 -12.39 3.91
CA TYR A 85 29.64 -12.62 4.73
C TYR A 85 30.93 -12.31 3.96
N ALA A 86 31.99 -11.94 4.68
CA ALA A 86 33.29 -11.65 4.10
C ALA A 86 33.92 -12.90 3.44
N ALA A 87 34.67 -12.70 2.37
CA ALA A 87 35.33 -13.79 1.63
C ALA A 87 36.34 -14.61 2.49
N SER A 88 36.78 -14.08 3.63
CA SER A 88 37.61 -14.76 4.63
C SER A 88 36.86 -15.83 5.42
N ILE A 89 35.52 -15.80 5.44
CA ILE A 89 34.68 -16.69 6.22
C ILE A 89 34.30 -17.91 5.38
N ASN A 90 34.55 -19.10 5.93
CA ASN A 90 34.05 -20.33 5.34
C ASN A 90 32.57 -20.50 5.70
N PRO A 91 31.63 -20.59 4.74
CA PRO A 91 30.21 -20.72 5.03
C PRO A 91 29.86 -21.96 5.88
N ALA A 92 30.68 -23.02 5.84
CA ALA A 92 30.49 -24.19 6.70
C ALA A 92 30.66 -23.89 8.21
N GLN A 93 31.28 -22.76 8.55
CA GLN A 93 31.43 -22.28 9.92
C GLN A 93 30.22 -21.47 10.40
N LEU A 94 29.32 -21.05 9.51
CA LEU A 94 28.14 -20.28 9.87
C LEU A 94 27.13 -21.19 10.57
N ARG A 95 26.61 -20.72 11.71
CA ARG A 95 25.50 -21.32 12.44
C ARG A 95 24.42 -20.27 12.56
N ILE A 96 23.23 -20.60 12.09
CA ILE A 96 22.11 -19.68 11.96
C ILE A 96 20.96 -20.23 12.79
N SER A 97 20.41 -19.44 13.69
CA SER A 97 19.29 -19.83 14.52
C SER A 97 18.15 -18.82 14.46
N LEU A 98 16.92 -19.33 14.46
CA LEU A 98 15.70 -18.56 14.61
C LEU A 98 15.08 -18.89 15.97
N ASN A 99 14.98 -17.91 16.86
CA ASN A 99 14.53 -18.10 18.25
C ASN A 99 15.28 -19.23 18.97
N GLY A 100 16.59 -19.32 18.73
CA GLY A 100 17.48 -20.36 19.29
C GLY A 100 17.37 -21.74 18.62
N SER A 101 16.45 -21.95 17.66
CA SER A 101 16.36 -23.19 16.89
C SER A 101 17.25 -23.11 15.65
N ASP A 102 18.08 -24.13 15.41
CA ASP A 102 19.00 -24.16 14.26
C ASP A 102 18.23 -24.24 12.94
N VAL A 103 18.48 -23.27 12.06
CA VAL A 103 17.90 -23.16 10.71
C VAL A 103 18.98 -23.14 9.63
N SER A 104 20.24 -23.45 9.97
CA SER A 104 21.39 -23.38 9.07
C SER A 104 21.19 -24.17 7.77
N SER A 105 20.49 -25.31 7.82
CA SER A 105 20.23 -26.17 6.65
C SER A 105 19.19 -25.59 5.67
N LEU A 106 18.43 -24.57 6.07
CA LEU A 106 17.46 -23.90 5.20
C LEU A 106 18.13 -22.85 4.28
N PHE A 107 19.37 -22.45 4.59
CA PHE A 107 20.11 -21.47 3.83
C PHE A 107 20.83 -22.11 2.65
N ARG A 108 20.69 -21.49 1.47
CA ARG A 108 21.34 -21.92 0.23
C ARG A 108 22.13 -20.77 -0.38
N ALA A 109 23.21 -21.09 -1.09
CA ALA A 109 24.02 -20.09 -1.76
C ALA A 109 23.20 -19.33 -2.81
N SER A 110 23.18 -18.00 -2.69
CA SER A 110 22.66 -17.08 -3.70
C SER A 110 23.80 -16.44 -4.52
N SER A 111 24.99 -16.31 -3.92
CA SER A 111 26.23 -15.91 -4.60
C SER A 111 27.47 -16.52 -3.90
N ALA A 112 28.68 -16.11 -4.28
CA ALA A 112 29.91 -16.61 -3.66
C ALA A 112 30.09 -16.15 -2.19
N GLN A 113 29.44 -15.05 -1.78
CA GLN A 113 29.52 -14.45 -0.45
C GLN A 113 28.15 -14.20 0.17
N SER A 114 27.12 -14.89 -0.32
CA SER A 114 25.74 -14.70 0.14
C SER A 114 24.98 -16.03 0.22
N LEU A 115 24.21 -16.17 1.30
CA LEU A 115 23.24 -17.23 1.53
C LEU A 115 21.84 -16.62 1.63
N GLN A 116 20.84 -17.31 1.11
CA GLN A 116 19.44 -16.92 1.25
C GLN A 116 18.59 -18.07 1.78
N SER A 117 17.50 -17.73 2.46
CA SER A 117 16.50 -18.69 2.92
C SER A 117 15.12 -18.03 2.96
N LEU A 118 14.09 -18.81 2.60
CA LEU A 118 12.70 -18.46 2.89
C LEU A 118 12.40 -19.09 4.24
N LEU A 119 12.36 -18.26 5.28
CA LEU A 119 11.94 -18.69 6.61
C LEU A 119 10.42 -18.69 6.64
N SER A 120 9.82 -19.74 7.17
CA SER A 120 8.36 -19.91 7.18
C SER A 120 7.82 -20.35 8.53
N GLY A 121 6.53 -20.09 8.75
CA GLY A 121 5.82 -20.50 9.96
C GLY A 121 6.25 -19.74 11.22
N MET A 122 6.75 -18.51 11.07
CA MET A 122 7.08 -17.65 12.20
C MET A 122 5.83 -17.30 13.00
N PRO A 123 5.90 -17.29 14.35
CA PRO A 123 4.79 -16.84 15.17
C PRO A 123 4.51 -15.35 14.94
N VAL A 124 3.28 -14.91 15.20
CA VAL A 124 2.96 -13.47 15.26
C VAL A 124 3.75 -12.83 16.41
N GLY A 125 4.28 -11.63 16.16
CA GLY A 125 5.16 -10.90 17.07
C GLY A 125 6.63 -11.02 16.68
N ASP A 126 7.49 -10.78 17.66
CA ASP A 126 8.94 -10.74 17.44
C ASP A 126 9.56 -12.15 17.38
N SER A 127 10.47 -12.33 16.43
CA SER A 127 11.43 -13.43 16.35
C SER A 127 12.84 -12.85 16.19
N MET A 128 13.85 -13.59 16.64
CA MET A 128 15.25 -13.21 16.51
C MET A 128 15.97 -14.20 15.58
N LEU A 129 16.50 -13.69 14.48
CA LEU A 129 17.40 -14.41 13.60
C LEU A 129 18.84 -14.06 13.98
N GLU A 130 19.64 -15.05 14.30
CA GLU A 130 21.02 -14.88 14.74
C GLU A 130 21.95 -15.72 13.87
N VAL A 131 23.11 -15.17 13.56
CA VAL A 131 24.20 -15.88 12.88
C VAL A 131 25.48 -15.75 13.70
N THR A 132 26.18 -16.86 13.85
CA THR A 132 27.50 -16.92 14.49
C THR A 132 28.47 -17.70 13.60
N ALA A 133 29.72 -17.26 13.52
CA ALA A 133 30.77 -18.00 12.85
C ALA A 133 31.57 -18.83 13.86
N THR A 134 31.51 -20.15 13.75
CA THR A 134 32.22 -21.06 14.66
C THR A 134 33.72 -20.87 14.57
N GLY A 135 34.38 -20.74 15.73
CA GLY A 135 35.83 -20.53 15.81
C GLY A 135 36.24 -19.06 15.74
N THR A 136 35.29 -18.13 15.62
CA THR A 136 35.52 -16.68 15.73
C THR A 136 34.59 -16.07 16.77
N GLN A 137 34.68 -14.75 16.98
CA GLN A 137 33.72 -13.97 17.79
C GLN A 137 32.70 -13.23 16.91
N LEU A 138 32.67 -13.52 15.60
CA LEU A 138 31.81 -12.82 14.65
C LEU A 138 30.39 -13.31 14.78
N SER A 139 29.47 -12.37 14.92
CA SER A 139 28.04 -12.62 14.99
C SER A 139 27.24 -11.45 14.45
N ALA A 140 26.02 -11.72 14.00
CA ALA A 140 25.03 -10.71 13.66
C ALA A 140 23.64 -11.19 14.11
N SER A 141 22.74 -10.26 14.39
CA SER A 141 21.36 -10.54 14.75
C SER A 141 20.41 -9.61 14.03
N LEU A 142 19.20 -10.09 13.76
CA LEU A 142 18.13 -9.36 13.10
C LEU A 142 16.80 -9.72 13.78
N ARG A 143 16.16 -8.70 14.37
CA ARG A 143 14.80 -8.82 14.90
C ARG A 143 13.80 -8.78 13.74
N LEU A 144 12.91 -9.75 13.71
CA LEU A 144 11.86 -9.95 12.71
C LEU A 144 10.50 -9.80 13.41
N THR A 145 9.65 -8.87 13.00
CA THR A 145 8.31 -8.68 13.59
C THR A 145 7.26 -9.09 12.57
N ASN A 146 6.55 -10.18 12.89
CA ASN A 146 5.56 -10.81 12.02
C ASN A 146 4.13 -10.49 12.45
N TYR A 147 3.25 -10.28 11.47
CA TYR A 147 1.83 -9.97 11.62
C TYR A 147 0.96 -11.03 10.91
N PRO A 148 -0.32 -11.15 11.27
CA PRO A 148 -1.25 -12.02 10.53
C PRO A 148 -1.28 -11.66 9.03
N ARG A 149 -1.45 -12.65 8.16
CA ARG A 149 -1.62 -12.44 6.70
C ARG A 149 -2.78 -11.49 6.35
N SER A 150 -3.78 -11.43 7.23
CA SER A 150 -4.92 -10.54 7.10
C SER A 150 -4.63 -9.09 7.49
N GLY A 151 -3.42 -8.77 7.97
CA GLY A 151 -3.14 -7.48 8.62
C GLY A 151 -3.93 -7.32 9.94
N PRO A 152 -3.94 -6.11 10.52
CA PRO A 152 -3.24 -4.91 10.06
C PRO A 152 -1.79 -4.85 10.57
N ILE A 153 -0.99 -3.97 9.97
CA ILE A 153 0.41 -3.67 10.31
C ILE A 153 0.56 -2.16 10.64
N ILE A 154 0.24 -1.31 9.67
CA ILE A 154 0.32 0.16 9.69
C ILE A 154 -1.04 0.85 9.50
N SER A 155 -2.05 0.16 8.95
CA SER A 155 -3.35 0.76 8.58
C SER A 155 -4.30 1.01 9.76
N GLY A 156 -3.94 0.53 10.95
CA GLY A 156 -4.78 0.60 12.15
C GLY A 156 -5.83 -0.52 12.20
N PRO A 157 -6.80 -0.46 13.12
CA PRO A 157 -7.80 -1.51 13.26
C PRO A 157 -8.60 -1.75 11.96
N HIS A 158 -8.92 -3.02 11.70
CA HIS A 158 -9.74 -3.42 10.54
C HIS A 158 -11.06 -2.67 10.47
N GLU A 159 -11.45 -2.26 9.26
CA GLU A 159 -12.77 -1.72 8.96
C GLU A 159 -13.86 -2.74 9.30
N GLN A 160 -14.88 -2.28 10.04
CA GLN A 160 -16.03 -3.09 10.49
C GLN A 160 -17.35 -2.32 10.39
N PRO A 161 -18.45 -2.94 9.91
CA PRO A 161 -18.52 -4.30 9.34
C PRO A 161 -17.70 -4.40 8.03
N TYR A 162 -17.50 -5.60 7.49
CA TYR A 162 -16.78 -5.74 6.23
C TYR A 162 -17.44 -6.75 5.31
N TYR A 163 -17.61 -6.37 4.04
CA TYR A 163 -18.26 -7.20 3.03
C TYR A 163 -17.22 -7.94 2.17
N CYS A 164 -17.17 -9.26 2.31
CA CYS A 164 -16.35 -10.12 1.45
C CYS A 164 -16.99 -10.27 0.08
N GLN A 165 -16.19 -10.16 -0.98
CA GLN A 165 -16.66 -10.13 -2.36
C GLN A 165 -16.02 -11.19 -3.27
N SER A 166 -15.42 -12.23 -2.68
CA SER A 166 -14.78 -13.33 -3.42
C SER A 166 -15.76 -14.09 -4.33
N GLU A 167 -17.05 -14.13 -4.01
CA GLU A 167 -18.07 -14.76 -4.86
C GLU A 167 -18.34 -13.97 -6.15
N GLN A 168 -18.10 -12.66 -6.14
CA GLN A 168 -18.27 -11.78 -7.30
C GLN A 168 -16.99 -11.59 -8.11
N PHE A 169 -15.84 -11.98 -7.57
CA PHE A 169 -14.56 -11.88 -8.24
C PHE A 169 -14.40 -13.01 -9.27
N GLU A 170 -14.36 -12.66 -10.55
CA GLU A 170 -14.09 -13.58 -11.66
C GLU A 170 -12.59 -13.61 -11.97
N THR A 171 -11.97 -14.78 -11.99
CA THR A 171 -10.56 -14.93 -12.36
C THR A 171 -10.37 -14.80 -13.86
N VAL A 172 -9.13 -14.63 -14.30
CA VAL A 172 -8.77 -14.61 -15.74
C VAL A 172 -9.16 -15.89 -16.50
N ALA A 173 -9.46 -16.98 -15.79
CA ALA A 173 -9.94 -18.23 -16.36
C ALA A 173 -11.48 -18.32 -16.47
N GLY A 174 -12.21 -17.29 -16.04
CA GLY A 174 -13.68 -17.21 -16.11
C GLY A 174 -14.42 -17.89 -14.95
N ALA A 175 -13.71 -18.28 -13.89
CA ALA A 175 -14.31 -18.90 -12.71
C ALA A 175 -14.39 -17.90 -11.55
N THR A 176 -15.42 -17.99 -10.72
CA THR A 176 -15.49 -17.23 -9.47
C THR A 176 -14.61 -17.85 -8.38
N LEU A 177 -14.15 -17.06 -7.41
CA LEU A 177 -13.36 -17.58 -6.28
C LEU A 177 -14.20 -18.32 -5.22
N GLY A 178 -15.52 -18.12 -5.24
CA GLY A 178 -16.44 -18.75 -4.29
C GLY A 178 -16.46 -18.04 -2.93
N SER A 179 -17.11 -18.66 -1.94
CA SER A 179 -17.29 -18.07 -0.61
C SER A 179 -15.96 -17.89 0.12
N ALA A 180 -15.86 -16.79 0.88
CA ALA A 180 -14.73 -16.55 1.76
C ALA A 180 -14.56 -17.67 2.79
N LEU A 181 -13.31 -17.99 3.12
CA LEU A 181 -12.95 -19.04 4.06
C LEU A 181 -13.12 -18.61 5.53
N ASP A 182 -13.12 -17.32 5.81
CA ASP A 182 -13.21 -16.74 7.15
C ASP A 182 -13.74 -15.30 7.14
N LEU A 183 -13.81 -14.69 8.33
CA LEU A 183 -14.24 -13.30 8.53
C LEU A 183 -13.23 -12.25 8.05
N ASN A 184 -12.01 -12.66 7.70
CA ASN A 184 -10.99 -11.81 7.10
C ASN A 184 -11.05 -11.85 5.56
N CYS A 185 -12.10 -12.45 5.00
CA CYS A 185 -12.29 -12.59 3.56
C CYS A 185 -11.17 -13.38 2.86
N SER A 186 -10.53 -14.30 3.59
CA SER A 186 -9.47 -15.13 3.03
C SER A 186 -10.01 -16.06 1.94
N ILE A 187 -9.18 -16.31 0.92
CA ILE A 187 -9.43 -17.30 -0.14
C ILE A 187 -8.28 -18.30 -0.22
N ALA A 188 -8.55 -19.48 -0.78
CA ALA A 188 -7.50 -20.41 -1.14
C ALA A 188 -6.71 -19.84 -2.33
N THR A 189 -5.38 -19.74 -2.19
CA THR A 189 -4.53 -19.33 -3.30
C THR A 189 -4.62 -20.36 -4.42
N ARG A 190 -4.82 -19.88 -5.65
CA ARG A 190 -4.90 -20.69 -6.87
C ARG A 190 -4.01 -20.12 -7.95
N VAL A 191 -3.67 -20.96 -8.92
CA VAL A 191 -2.93 -20.57 -10.12
C VAL A 191 -3.73 -20.97 -11.34
N ASP A 192 -4.07 -19.98 -12.14
CA ASP A 192 -4.69 -20.16 -13.45
C ASP A 192 -3.64 -19.91 -14.55
N TYR A 193 -3.79 -20.58 -15.68
CA TYR A 193 -3.00 -20.33 -16.87
C TYR A 193 -3.91 -19.88 -18.00
N VAL A 194 -3.47 -18.85 -18.72
CA VAL A 194 -4.13 -18.35 -19.92
C VAL A 194 -3.12 -18.26 -21.06
N TYR A 195 -3.60 -18.35 -22.29
CA TYR A 195 -2.78 -18.25 -23.48
C TYR A 195 -3.29 -17.18 -24.43
N TRP A 196 -2.40 -16.59 -25.23
CA TRP A 196 -2.77 -15.64 -26.26
C TRP A 196 -3.31 -16.36 -27.50
N SER A 197 -4.53 -16.02 -27.93
CA SER A 197 -5.11 -16.48 -29.19
C SER A 197 -4.73 -15.54 -30.33
N ASP A 198 -4.03 -16.04 -31.35
CA ASP A 198 -3.73 -15.23 -32.55
C ASP A 198 -4.95 -15.03 -33.46
N ILE A 199 -6.00 -15.84 -33.28
CA ILE A 199 -7.24 -15.73 -34.06
C ILE A 199 -8.17 -14.69 -33.46
N ASP A 200 -8.40 -14.76 -32.15
CA ASP A 200 -9.38 -13.90 -31.47
C ASP A 200 -8.76 -12.65 -30.85
N GLU A 201 -7.42 -12.55 -30.85
CA GLU A 201 -6.66 -11.46 -30.25
C GLU A 201 -6.99 -11.20 -28.77
N VAL A 202 -7.21 -12.28 -28.02
CA VAL A 202 -7.51 -12.25 -26.58
C VAL A 202 -6.76 -13.34 -25.81
N PHE A 203 -6.61 -13.15 -24.50
CA PHE A 203 -6.19 -14.22 -23.61
C PHE A 203 -7.36 -15.17 -23.33
N LYS A 204 -7.13 -16.48 -23.46
CA LYS A 204 -8.10 -17.54 -23.18
C LYS A 204 -7.58 -18.50 -22.11
N PRO A 205 -8.45 -19.16 -21.33
CA PRO A 205 -8.03 -20.20 -20.40
C PRO A 205 -7.21 -21.29 -21.11
N LEU A 206 -6.07 -21.68 -20.54
CA LEU A 206 -5.29 -22.80 -21.04
C LEU A 206 -6.00 -24.12 -20.70
N PRO A 207 -6.35 -24.97 -21.68
CA PRO A 207 -6.99 -26.25 -21.42
C PRO A 207 -6.11 -27.18 -20.58
N ASP A 208 -6.73 -28.00 -19.72
CA ASP A 208 -6.02 -28.95 -18.85
C ASP A 208 -5.22 -30.00 -19.64
N ASP A 209 -5.66 -30.34 -20.85
CA ASP A 209 -5.04 -31.28 -21.76
C ASP A 209 -3.98 -30.65 -22.69
N ALA A 210 -3.65 -29.36 -22.51
CA ALA A 210 -2.68 -28.63 -23.31
C ALA A 210 -1.27 -29.25 -23.32
N ALA A 211 -0.94 -30.10 -22.33
CA ALA A 211 0.30 -30.88 -22.33
C ALA A 211 0.36 -31.96 -23.42
N THR A 212 -0.78 -32.39 -23.94
CA THR A 212 -0.90 -33.42 -24.98
C THR A 212 -1.22 -32.81 -26.34
N ALA A 213 -2.08 -31.78 -26.36
CA ALA A 213 -2.47 -31.08 -27.59
C ALA A 213 -2.56 -29.57 -27.32
N LEU A 214 -1.65 -28.79 -27.91
CA LEU A 214 -1.71 -27.34 -27.83
C LEU A 214 -2.95 -26.82 -28.58
N PRO A 215 -3.62 -25.75 -28.08
CA PRO A 215 -4.66 -25.07 -28.84
C PRO A 215 -4.18 -24.66 -30.23
N GLU A 216 -4.99 -24.87 -31.26
CA GLU A 216 -4.62 -24.56 -32.66
C GLU A 216 -4.35 -23.07 -32.88
N ASP A 217 -5.01 -22.21 -32.11
CA ASP A 217 -4.88 -20.75 -32.14
C ASP A 217 -3.85 -20.20 -31.15
N MET A 218 -3.06 -21.06 -30.50
CA MET A 218 -2.00 -20.67 -29.56
C MET A 218 -0.95 -19.82 -30.26
N GLY A 219 -0.90 -18.55 -29.89
CA GLY A 219 0.14 -17.64 -30.36
C GLY A 219 1.50 -17.95 -29.77
N LEU A 220 2.53 -17.49 -30.48
CA LEU A 220 3.93 -17.59 -30.06
C LEU A 220 4.46 -16.23 -29.63
N ILE A 221 5.44 -16.24 -28.76
CA ILE A 221 6.10 -15.03 -28.28
C ILE A 221 7.62 -15.18 -28.26
N THR A 222 8.30 -14.16 -28.77
CA THR A 222 9.74 -13.95 -28.63
C THR A 222 9.97 -12.97 -27.49
N VAL A 223 10.57 -13.41 -26.37
CA VAL A 223 10.85 -12.55 -25.21
C VAL A 223 12.33 -12.60 -24.87
N MET A 224 12.91 -11.43 -24.57
CA MET A 224 14.31 -11.29 -24.17
C MET A 224 15.31 -11.92 -25.15
N GLY A 225 15.02 -11.83 -26.45
CA GLY A 225 15.89 -12.38 -27.52
C GLY A 225 15.95 -13.91 -27.57
N LYS A 226 15.03 -14.61 -26.90
CA LYS A 226 14.91 -16.07 -26.94
C LYS A 226 14.20 -16.56 -28.20
N VAL A 227 14.24 -17.87 -28.41
CA VAL A 227 13.43 -18.55 -29.43
C VAL A 227 11.94 -18.43 -29.10
N ASP A 228 11.12 -18.39 -30.14
CA ASP A 228 9.67 -18.41 -30.05
C ASP A 228 9.17 -19.57 -29.17
N GLN A 229 8.26 -19.25 -28.27
CA GLN A 229 7.65 -20.18 -27.34
C GLN A 229 6.14 -19.91 -27.23
N PRO A 230 5.33 -20.88 -26.75
CA PRO A 230 3.91 -20.64 -26.48
C PRO A 230 3.70 -19.41 -25.60
N TYR A 231 2.82 -18.51 -26.04
CA TYR A 231 2.49 -17.31 -25.29
C TYR A 231 1.51 -17.65 -24.18
N ILE A 232 2.07 -18.11 -23.06
CA ILE A 232 1.32 -18.52 -21.87
C ILE A 232 1.66 -17.60 -20.69
N VAL A 233 0.61 -17.11 -20.03
CA VAL A 233 0.67 -16.30 -18.82
C VAL A 233 0.13 -17.12 -17.65
N ARG A 234 0.92 -17.17 -16.57
CA ARG A 234 0.50 -17.68 -15.27
C ARG A 234 -0.10 -16.55 -14.47
N VAL A 235 -1.24 -16.78 -13.82
CA VAL A 235 -1.88 -15.83 -12.90
C VAL A 235 -2.14 -16.52 -11.57
N GLU A 236 -1.42 -16.10 -10.53
CA GLU A 236 -1.74 -16.46 -9.15
C GLU A 236 -2.79 -15.52 -8.60
N THR A 237 -3.84 -16.06 -7.98
CA THR A 237 -4.86 -15.29 -7.26
C THR A 237 -4.91 -15.77 -5.82
N GLY A 238 -4.83 -14.84 -4.86
CA GLY A 238 -4.83 -15.15 -3.43
C GLY A 238 -5.39 -13.99 -2.60
N SER A 239 -5.21 -14.03 -1.28
CA SER A 239 -5.63 -12.94 -0.39
C SER A 239 -4.54 -12.52 0.59
N VAL A 240 -4.34 -11.21 0.73
CA VAL A 240 -3.50 -10.57 1.77
C VAL A 240 -4.18 -9.29 2.22
N ASN A 241 -4.07 -8.93 3.50
CA ASN A 241 -4.73 -7.76 4.06
C ASN A 241 -6.26 -7.68 3.83
N ARG A 242 -6.92 -8.84 3.77
CA ARG A 242 -8.31 -9.01 3.31
C ARG A 242 -8.59 -8.61 1.85
N ALA A 243 -7.59 -8.13 1.11
CA ALA A 243 -7.67 -7.89 -0.33
C ALA A 243 -7.48 -9.20 -1.10
N ILE A 244 -8.23 -9.38 -2.18
CA ILE A 244 -7.86 -10.34 -3.24
C ILE A 244 -6.74 -9.71 -4.08
N TYR A 245 -5.64 -10.43 -4.26
CA TYR A 245 -4.52 -10.02 -5.11
C TYR A 245 -4.42 -10.92 -6.34
N GLU A 246 -3.83 -10.40 -7.40
CA GLU A 246 -3.41 -11.14 -8.58
C GLU A 246 -1.93 -10.86 -8.88
N ILE A 247 -1.18 -11.90 -9.26
CA ILE A 247 0.19 -11.80 -9.77
C ILE A 247 0.27 -12.53 -11.10
N ALA A 248 0.61 -11.82 -12.17
CA ALA A 248 0.72 -12.36 -13.52
C ALA A 248 2.15 -12.29 -14.06
N MET A 249 2.60 -13.35 -14.74
CA MET A 249 3.86 -13.33 -15.49
C MET A 249 3.87 -14.38 -16.58
N LEU A 250 4.70 -14.19 -17.60
CA LEU A 250 4.97 -15.23 -18.58
C LEU A 250 5.59 -16.44 -17.92
N HIS A 251 4.97 -17.60 -18.09
CA HIS A 251 5.49 -18.87 -17.60
C HIS A 251 4.83 -20.00 -18.39
N ASN A 252 5.65 -20.88 -18.95
CA ASN A 252 5.16 -22.02 -19.72
C ASN A 252 5.10 -23.26 -18.80
N PRO A 253 3.91 -23.71 -18.38
CA PRO A 253 3.74 -24.89 -17.51
C PRO A 253 3.92 -26.22 -18.25
N LEU A 254 4.12 -26.17 -19.57
CA LEU A 254 4.28 -27.33 -20.45
C LEU A 254 5.77 -27.67 -20.67
N ALA A 255 6.66 -26.74 -20.32
CA ALA A 255 8.12 -26.92 -20.42
C ALA A 255 8.79 -26.53 -19.09
N GLY A 256 9.34 -27.52 -18.38
CA GLY A 256 10.02 -27.32 -17.11
C GLY A 256 9.12 -27.44 -15.88
N SER A 257 9.53 -26.84 -14.77
CA SER A 257 8.78 -26.90 -13.51
C SER A 257 7.53 -26.03 -13.55
N ARG A 258 6.40 -26.60 -13.09
CA ARG A 258 5.16 -25.85 -12.82
C ARG A 258 5.25 -25.02 -11.53
N PHE A 259 6.16 -25.39 -10.63
CA PHE A 259 6.36 -24.70 -9.36
C PHE A 259 7.44 -23.64 -9.53
N LEU A 260 7.10 -22.40 -9.15
CA LEU A 260 8.04 -21.29 -9.06
C LEU A 260 8.38 -21.05 -7.59
N ASP A 261 9.63 -20.66 -7.34
CA ASP A 261 10.11 -20.21 -6.04
C ASP A 261 11.18 -19.11 -6.25
N PRO A 262 11.67 -18.43 -5.20
CA PRO A 262 12.64 -17.33 -5.35
C PRO A 262 13.94 -17.68 -6.08
N TRP A 263 14.25 -18.97 -6.26
CA TRP A 263 15.42 -19.40 -7.03
C TRP A 263 15.11 -20.36 -8.19
N ASN A 264 13.87 -20.83 -8.34
CA ASN A 264 13.34 -21.44 -9.56
C ASN A 264 12.37 -20.48 -10.25
N ARG A 265 12.93 -19.38 -10.77
CA ARG A 265 12.16 -18.28 -11.36
C ARG A 265 11.68 -18.61 -12.77
N SER A 266 10.63 -17.92 -13.22
CA SER A 266 10.27 -18.01 -14.64
C SER A 266 11.41 -17.48 -15.49
N SER A 267 11.86 -18.29 -16.45
CA SER A 267 12.93 -17.85 -17.35
C SER A 267 12.51 -16.63 -18.18
N ASN A 268 11.22 -16.41 -18.40
CA ASN A 268 10.66 -15.34 -19.25
C ASN A 268 10.41 -14.04 -18.49
N TRP A 269 10.77 -14.00 -17.21
CA TRP A 269 10.72 -12.80 -16.41
C TRP A 269 12.02 -12.00 -16.56
N ASN A 270 11.91 -10.71 -16.84
CA ASN A 270 13.02 -9.78 -16.97
C ASN A 270 13.48 -9.19 -15.62
N ASN A 271 13.07 -9.81 -14.50
CA ASN A 271 13.27 -9.37 -13.12
C ASN A 271 12.55 -8.07 -12.72
N ASN A 272 11.72 -7.47 -13.56
CA ASN A 272 11.00 -6.25 -13.21
C ASN A 272 9.54 -6.51 -12.88
N LEU A 273 9.03 -5.79 -11.88
CA LEU A 273 7.67 -5.85 -11.41
C LEU A 273 6.94 -4.54 -11.73
N VAL A 274 5.77 -4.64 -12.35
CA VAL A 274 4.81 -3.54 -12.48
C VAL A 274 3.65 -3.77 -11.52
N TYR A 275 3.38 -2.82 -10.64
CA TYR A 275 2.20 -2.84 -9.78
C TYR A 275 1.12 -1.94 -10.38
N THR A 276 -0.05 -2.50 -10.70
CA THR A 276 -1.14 -1.74 -11.32
C THR A 276 -2.16 -1.28 -10.29
N HIS A 277 -2.54 -0.02 -10.42
CA HIS A 277 -3.39 0.71 -9.49
C HIS A 277 -4.70 1.11 -10.17
N GLY A 278 -5.83 0.77 -9.55
CA GLY A 278 -7.16 1.11 -10.07
C GLY A 278 -7.64 2.51 -9.68
N GLY A 279 -8.33 3.17 -10.61
CA GLY A 279 -8.91 4.51 -10.42
C GLY A 279 -10.21 4.54 -9.58
N GLY A 280 -10.82 5.72 -9.52
CA GLY A 280 -11.97 6.03 -8.66
C GLY A 280 -11.53 6.48 -7.26
N CYS A 281 -12.41 7.12 -6.48
CA CYS A 281 -12.20 7.45 -5.06
C CYS A 281 -13.50 8.03 -4.47
N ARG A 282 -14.64 7.44 -4.83
CA ARG A 282 -15.96 7.98 -4.45
C ARG A 282 -16.87 6.95 -3.79
N THR A 283 -16.41 5.71 -3.71
CA THR A 283 -17.17 4.53 -3.29
C THR A 283 -16.28 3.64 -2.44
N GLY A 284 -16.92 2.77 -1.65
CA GLY A 284 -16.26 1.54 -1.21
C GLY A 284 -15.53 1.54 0.13
N TRP A 285 -16.08 2.19 1.14
CA TRP A 285 -15.67 1.87 2.52
C TRP A 285 -16.23 0.50 2.91
N TYR A 286 -15.53 -0.25 3.78
CA TYR A 286 -16.07 -1.47 4.39
C TYR A 286 -16.28 -2.67 3.44
N GLN A 287 -15.54 -2.78 2.34
CA GLN A 287 -15.68 -3.88 1.38
C GLN A 287 -14.34 -4.38 0.82
N GLN A 288 -14.31 -5.66 0.40
CA GLN A 288 -13.13 -6.32 -0.18
C GLN A 288 -12.85 -5.87 -1.61
N GLY A 289 -13.88 -5.61 -2.42
CA GLY A 289 -13.78 -5.40 -3.86
C GLY A 289 -13.79 -6.71 -4.66
N ASP A 290 -14.29 -6.62 -5.89
CA ASP A 290 -14.49 -7.75 -6.82
C ASP A 290 -13.58 -7.70 -8.06
N ARG A 291 -12.65 -6.74 -8.11
CA ARG A 291 -11.67 -6.58 -9.20
C ARG A 291 -10.41 -5.87 -8.74
N THR A 292 -9.29 -6.18 -9.37
CA THR A 292 -8.01 -5.47 -9.18
C THR A 292 -7.86 -4.29 -10.15
N GLY A 293 -6.70 -3.61 -10.12
CA GLY A 293 -6.29 -2.66 -11.18
C GLY A 293 -5.95 -3.34 -12.52
N GLY A 294 -6.01 -4.67 -12.55
CA GLY A 294 -5.81 -5.54 -13.70
C GLY A 294 -4.34 -5.85 -13.95
N VAL A 295 -4.02 -7.13 -14.07
CA VAL A 295 -2.65 -7.63 -14.29
C VAL A 295 -2.37 -8.10 -15.72
N MET A 296 -3.41 -8.17 -16.56
CA MET A 296 -3.28 -8.61 -17.95
C MET A 296 -2.92 -7.43 -18.86
N ARG A 297 -1.62 -7.30 -19.20
CA ARG A 297 -1.08 -6.22 -20.06
C ARG A 297 -0.13 -6.81 -21.10
N ARG A 298 -0.66 -7.15 -22.27
CA ARG A 298 0.08 -7.79 -23.38
C ARG A 298 1.44 -7.13 -23.67
N GLY A 299 1.48 -5.81 -23.85
CA GLY A 299 2.73 -5.11 -24.16
C GLY A 299 3.78 -5.18 -23.04
N LEU A 300 3.37 -5.33 -21.78
CA LEU A 300 4.31 -5.51 -20.66
C LEU A 300 4.82 -6.95 -20.60
N PHE A 301 3.98 -7.95 -20.90
CA PHE A 301 4.42 -9.34 -21.04
C PHE A 301 5.42 -9.51 -22.19
N GLU A 302 5.21 -8.85 -23.33
CA GLU A 302 6.15 -8.85 -24.48
C GLU A 302 7.54 -8.29 -24.14
N MET A 303 7.64 -7.48 -23.08
CA MET A 303 8.91 -7.00 -22.54
C MET A 303 9.45 -7.85 -21.38
N GLY A 304 8.72 -8.90 -20.97
CA GLY A 304 9.10 -9.83 -19.90
C GLY A 304 8.76 -9.37 -18.48
N TYR A 305 7.92 -8.33 -18.29
CA TYR A 305 7.55 -7.88 -16.95
C TYR A 305 6.63 -8.87 -16.24
N ALA A 306 6.77 -8.96 -14.93
CA ALA A 306 5.73 -9.47 -14.06
C ALA A 306 4.80 -8.33 -13.63
N LEU A 307 3.53 -8.64 -13.37
CA LEU A 307 2.53 -7.69 -12.94
C LEU A 307 1.86 -8.14 -11.65
N SER A 308 1.50 -7.19 -10.80
CA SER A 308 0.73 -7.44 -9.58
C SER A 308 -0.31 -6.35 -9.35
N SER A 309 -1.40 -6.71 -8.68
CA SER A 309 -2.44 -5.78 -8.27
C SER A 309 -3.29 -6.39 -7.17
N ALA A 310 -4.06 -5.56 -6.46
CA ALA A 310 -5.02 -6.02 -5.47
C ALA A 310 -6.28 -5.16 -5.45
N THR A 311 -7.36 -5.76 -4.97
CA THR A 311 -8.69 -5.16 -4.84
C THR A 311 -8.71 -3.92 -3.95
N LEU A 312 -7.97 -3.92 -2.83
CA LEU A 312 -7.77 -2.73 -1.97
C LEU A 312 -6.74 -1.73 -2.50
N ASN A 313 -6.18 -2.00 -3.69
CA ASN A 313 -5.44 -1.02 -4.50
C ASN A 313 -6.25 -0.59 -5.72
N VAL A 314 -7.57 -0.54 -5.57
CA VAL A 314 -8.49 0.14 -6.48
C VAL A 314 -9.22 1.16 -5.64
N PHE A 315 -8.88 2.44 -5.75
CA PHE A 315 -9.50 3.48 -4.91
C PHE A 315 -11.00 3.67 -5.18
N GLY A 316 -11.50 3.25 -6.34
CA GLY A 316 -12.94 3.11 -6.57
C GLY A 316 -13.61 2.03 -5.71
N GLN A 317 -12.85 1.11 -5.13
CA GLN A 317 -13.35 0.05 -4.25
C GLN A 317 -13.09 0.32 -2.78
N ASN A 318 -12.02 1.03 -2.42
CA ASN A 318 -11.74 1.52 -1.08
C ASN A 318 -10.70 2.66 -1.17
N CYS A 319 -11.12 3.89 -0.88
CA CYS A 319 -10.24 5.06 -0.98
C CYS A 319 -9.57 5.40 0.36
N ASN A 320 -8.81 4.44 0.89
CA ASN A 320 -8.06 4.57 2.14
C ASN A 320 -6.56 4.45 1.85
N ASP A 321 -5.83 5.55 2.03
CA ASP A 321 -4.39 5.67 1.77
C ASP A 321 -3.58 4.61 2.54
N LEU A 322 -3.70 4.60 3.87
CA LEU A 322 -2.91 3.70 4.73
C LEU A 322 -3.21 2.23 4.44
N LEU A 323 -4.48 1.89 4.23
CA LEU A 323 -4.89 0.53 3.89
C LEU A 323 -4.36 0.10 2.52
N ALA A 324 -4.36 1.00 1.54
CA ALA A 324 -3.79 0.74 0.23
C ALA A 324 -2.26 0.59 0.27
N SER A 325 -1.54 1.45 1.00
CA SER A 325 -0.09 1.33 1.18
C SER A 325 0.29 0.03 1.88
N GLU A 326 -0.43 -0.36 2.93
CA GLU A 326 -0.21 -1.63 3.62
C GLU A 326 -0.46 -2.83 2.70
N THR A 327 -1.59 -2.82 1.97
CA THR A 327 -1.91 -3.87 1.01
C THR A 327 -0.81 -3.99 -0.04
N HIS A 328 -0.31 -2.87 -0.55
CA HIS A 328 0.78 -2.86 -1.51
C HIS A 328 2.05 -3.53 -0.95
N ILE A 329 2.47 -3.12 0.26
CA ILE A 329 3.65 -3.68 0.93
C ILE A 329 3.52 -5.20 1.07
N MET A 330 2.36 -5.68 1.52
CA MET A 330 2.11 -7.11 1.74
C MET A 330 2.01 -7.90 0.43
N VAL A 331 1.46 -7.33 -0.65
CA VAL A 331 1.44 -7.98 -1.96
C VAL A 331 2.84 -8.05 -2.57
N LYS A 332 3.67 -7.01 -2.38
CA LYS A 332 5.07 -7.03 -2.81
C LYS A 332 5.89 -8.06 -2.03
N GLU A 333 5.66 -8.18 -0.73
CA GLU A 333 6.24 -9.23 0.11
C GLU A 333 5.88 -10.63 -0.43
N GLN A 334 4.58 -10.90 -0.63
CA GLN A 334 4.07 -12.15 -1.21
C GLN A 334 4.71 -12.45 -2.58
N PHE A 335 4.88 -11.43 -3.43
CA PHE A 335 5.56 -11.59 -4.71
C PHE A 335 7.02 -12.04 -4.53
N ILE A 336 7.77 -11.38 -3.64
CA ILE A 336 9.20 -11.68 -3.45
C ILE A 336 9.39 -13.06 -2.82
N GLU A 337 8.48 -13.49 -1.95
CA GLU A 337 8.52 -14.82 -1.32
C GLU A 337 8.21 -15.95 -2.30
N HIS A 338 7.37 -15.69 -3.31
CA HIS A 338 7.01 -16.68 -4.32
C HIS A 338 7.95 -16.68 -5.54
N TYR A 339 8.54 -15.54 -5.89
CA TYR A 339 9.25 -15.37 -7.17
C TYR A 339 10.65 -14.75 -7.05
N GLY A 340 10.99 -14.21 -5.89
CA GLY A 340 12.28 -13.57 -5.63
C GLY A 340 12.28 -12.05 -5.84
N GLU A 341 13.37 -11.42 -5.39
CA GLU A 341 13.54 -9.96 -5.42
C GLU A 341 13.56 -9.44 -6.87
N PRO A 342 12.70 -8.46 -7.22
CA PRO A 342 12.76 -7.76 -8.50
C PRO A 342 13.93 -6.76 -8.54
N ASP A 343 14.45 -6.48 -9.73
CA ASP A 343 15.43 -5.41 -9.96
C ASP A 343 14.77 -4.03 -9.77
N TYR A 344 13.53 -3.87 -10.26
CA TYR A 344 12.72 -2.67 -10.06
C TYR A 344 11.24 -3.02 -9.84
N THR A 345 10.58 -2.26 -8.97
CA THR A 345 9.13 -2.24 -8.77
C THR A 345 8.57 -0.88 -9.19
N ILE A 346 7.75 -0.86 -10.24
CA ILE A 346 7.17 0.35 -10.82
C ILE A 346 5.66 0.37 -10.59
N ALA A 347 5.15 1.41 -9.92
CA ALA A 347 3.71 1.62 -9.77
C ALA A 347 3.11 2.31 -10.99
N THR A 348 1.92 1.91 -11.43
CA THR A 348 1.22 2.53 -12.56
C THR A 348 -0.26 2.73 -12.25
N GLY A 349 -0.82 3.88 -12.60
CA GLY A 349 -2.24 4.16 -12.37
C GLY A 349 -2.70 5.50 -12.93
N ALA A 350 -4.02 5.68 -13.01
CA ALA A 350 -4.64 6.93 -13.45
C ALA A 350 -5.73 7.38 -12.47
N SER A 351 -5.98 8.70 -12.37
CA SER A 351 -6.99 9.25 -11.45
C SER A 351 -6.73 8.76 -10.01
N GLY A 352 -7.67 8.11 -9.33
CA GLY A 352 -7.44 7.50 -8.01
C GLY A 352 -6.23 6.55 -7.92
N GLY A 353 -5.89 5.86 -9.02
CA GLY A 353 -4.69 5.02 -9.05
C GLY A 353 -3.38 5.84 -8.99
N SER A 354 -3.42 7.10 -9.46
CA SER A 354 -2.30 8.03 -9.28
C SER A 354 -2.15 8.47 -7.82
N TYR A 355 -3.26 8.55 -7.07
CA TYR A 355 -3.28 9.05 -5.69
C TYR A 355 -2.49 8.08 -4.82
N GLN A 356 -2.91 6.81 -4.83
CA GLN A 356 -2.25 5.77 -4.04
C GLN A 356 -0.79 5.56 -4.45
N SER A 357 -0.43 5.78 -5.72
CA SER A 357 0.97 5.74 -6.15
C SER A 357 1.79 6.87 -5.53
N HIS A 358 1.29 8.11 -5.58
CA HIS A 358 1.94 9.27 -4.98
C HIS A 358 2.02 9.14 -3.45
N GLN A 359 0.88 8.89 -2.79
CA GLN A 359 0.79 8.81 -1.35
C GLN A 359 1.66 7.68 -0.79
N THR A 360 1.63 6.50 -1.40
CA THR A 360 2.47 5.38 -0.95
C THR A 360 3.95 5.67 -1.19
N ALA A 361 4.32 6.27 -2.33
CA ALA A 361 5.72 6.63 -2.62
C ALA A 361 6.26 7.68 -1.65
N ASP A 362 5.46 8.70 -1.33
CA ASP A 362 5.84 9.81 -0.44
C ASP A 362 5.92 9.35 1.02
N ASN A 363 4.93 8.58 1.49
CA ASN A 363 4.83 8.13 2.87
C ASN A 363 5.73 6.93 3.19
N TYR A 364 6.02 6.08 2.20
CA TYR A 364 6.78 4.84 2.36
C TYR A 364 7.90 4.70 1.30
N PRO A 365 8.99 5.49 1.40
CA PRO A 365 10.10 5.40 0.46
C PRO A 365 10.72 3.99 0.37
N GLY A 366 11.01 3.55 -0.85
CA GLY A 366 11.56 2.22 -1.13
C GLY A 366 10.52 1.13 -1.36
N VAL A 367 9.22 1.45 -1.21
CA VAL A 367 8.15 0.57 -1.67
C VAL A 367 8.16 0.48 -3.21
N PHE A 368 8.38 1.60 -3.88
CA PHE A 368 8.60 1.67 -5.33
C PHE A 368 9.98 2.20 -5.66
N ASP A 369 10.50 1.77 -6.80
CA ASP A 369 11.67 2.36 -7.45
C ASP A 369 11.25 3.49 -8.40
N GLY A 370 9.98 3.50 -8.83
CA GLY A 370 9.40 4.58 -9.62
C GLY A 370 7.90 4.47 -9.77
N ILE A 371 7.26 5.59 -10.17
CA ILE A 371 5.84 5.64 -10.49
C ILE A 371 5.64 6.20 -11.91
N ILE A 372 4.73 5.61 -12.67
CA ILE A 372 4.28 6.12 -13.99
C ILE A 372 2.77 6.32 -13.91
N VAL A 373 2.37 7.56 -13.65
CA VAL A 373 0.97 7.90 -13.40
C VAL A 373 0.45 8.93 -14.40
N SER A 374 -0.86 8.91 -14.63
CA SER A 374 -1.54 9.87 -15.51
C SER A 374 -2.81 10.41 -14.86
N SER A 375 -3.36 11.50 -15.41
CA SER A 375 -4.46 12.23 -14.77
C SER A 375 -4.16 12.45 -13.28
N SER A 376 -2.98 13.00 -13.01
CA SER A 376 -2.34 12.92 -11.70
C SER A 376 -2.85 13.98 -10.75
N PHE A 377 -2.94 13.62 -9.46
CA PHE A 377 -3.31 14.53 -8.38
C PHE A 377 -2.26 14.39 -7.26
N PRO A 378 -1.08 15.03 -7.40
CA PRO A 378 0.00 14.91 -6.42
C PRO A 378 -0.38 15.44 -5.03
N ASP A 379 -1.34 16.38 -4.95
CA ASP A 379 -1.91 16.87 -3.70
C ASP A 379 -3.44 16.75 -3.75
N VAL A 380 -3.97 15.57 -3.43
CA VAL A 380 -5.41 15.31 -3.41
C VAL A 380 -6.11 16.16 -2.35
N THR A 381 -5.49 16.34 -1.20
CA THR A 381 -6.09 17.05 -0.07
C THR A 381 -6.41 18.49 -0.43
N THR A 382 -5.43 19.27 -0.90
CA THR A 382 -5.72 20.67 -1.22
C THR A 382 -6.37 20.81 -2.60
N ALA A 383 -5.86 20.11 -3.63
CA ALA A 383 -6.32 20.32 -5.00
C ALA A 383 -7.73 19.76 -5.23
N THR A 384 -8.10 18.69 -4.52
CA THR A 384 -9.43 18.09 -4.63
C THR A 384 -10.29 18.45 -3.42
N ILE A 385 -9.95 18.03 -2.21
CA ILE A 385 -10.87 18.11 -1.07
C ILE A 385 -11.22 19.55 -0.70
N PHE A 386 -10.23 20.42 -0.51
CA PHE A 386 -10.49 21.81 -0.14
C PHE A 386 -11.16 22.58 -1.27
N THR A 387 -10.67 22.44 -2.51
CA THR A 387 -11.29 23.06 -3.69
C THR A 387 -12.77 22.70 -3.83
N LEU A 388 -13.13 21.43 -3.63
CA LEU A 388 -14.52 20.98 -3.71
C LEU A 388 -15.36 21.57 -2.57
N ALA A 389 -14.86 21.53 -1.33
CA ALA A 389 -15.54 22.09 -0.17
C ALA A 389 -15.82 23.60 -0.35
N ASP A 390 -14.82 24.38 -0.74
CA ASP A 390 -14.93 25.81 -0.97
C ASP A 390 -15.90 26.12 -2.12
N ALA A 391 -15.81 25.36 -3.23
CA ALA A 391 -16.75 25.50 -4.33
C ALA A 391 -18.21 25.28 -3.90
N ARG A 392 -18.48 24.30 -3.02
CA ARG A 392 -19.83 24.05 -2.50
C ARG A 392 -20.33 25.16 -1.58
N LEU A 393 -19.48 25.67 -0.68
CA LEU A 393 -19.83 26.80 0.18
C LEU A 393 -20.14 28.06 -0.65
N LEU A 394 -19.29 28.38 -1.62
CA LEU A 394 -19.47 29.53 -2.50
C LEU A 394 -20.68 29.38 -3.42
N ASN A 395 -20.90 28.18 -3.99
CA ASN A 395 -22.07 27.91 -4.81
C ASN A 395 -23.36 28.08 -4.00
N ASN A 396 -23.42 27.58 -2.76
CA ASN A 396 -24.56 27.78 -1.88
C ASN A 396 -24.77 29.26 -1.54
N PHE A 397 -23.70 29.99 -1.21
CA PHE A 397 -23.79 31.42 -0.91
C PHE A 397 -24.34 32.22 -2.11
N PHE A 398 -23.78 32.04 -3.31
CA PHE A 398 -24.19 32.79 -4.50
C PHE A 398 -25.59 32.42 -5.00
N SER A 399 -26.02 31.17 -4.85
CA SER A 399 -27.33 30.70 -5.35
C SER A 399 -28.48 30.80 -4.35
N GLN A 400 -28.22 30.82 -3.03
CA GLN A 400 -29.29 30.80 -2.02
C GLN A 400 -29.28 32.01 -1.08
N LEU A 401 -28.13 32.64 -0.85
CA LEU A 401 -27.97 33.66 0.20
C LEU A 401 -27.63 35.06 -0.33
N GLY A 402 -27.14 35.20 -1.57
CA GLY A 402 -26.51 36.43 -2.05
C GLY A 402 -26.74 36.79 -3.52
N GLU A 403 -27.80 36.28 -4.17
CA GLU A 403 -28.02 36.44 -5.62
C GLU A 403 -27.98 37.89 -6.13
N GLU A 404 -28.41 38.88 -5.33
CA GLU A 404 -28.48 40.28 -5.78
C GLU A 404 -27.17 41.08 -5.61
N ALA A 405 -26.14 40.54 -4.96
CA ALA A 405 -24.95 41.31 -4.57
C ALA A 405 -23.71 41.13 -5.47
N PHE A 406 -23.62 40.05 -6.26
CA PHE A 406 -22.42 39.71 -7.03
C PHE A 406 -22.75 39.35 -8.48
N THR A 407 -22.14 40.09 -9.42
CA THR A 407 -22.11 39.71 -10.85
C THR A 407 -21.30 38.42 -11.05
N ARG A 408 -21.51 37.71 -12.17
CA ARG A 408 -20.74 36.49 -12.50
C ARG A 408 -19.22 36.72 -12.43
N GLU A 409 -18.76 37.87 -12.90
CA GLU A 409 -17.33 38.20 -12.86
C GLU A 409 -16.82 38.39 -11.43
N GLN A 410 -17.62 38.99 -10.55
CA GLN A 410 -17.26 39.10 -9.14
C GLN A 410 -17.30 37.74 -8.43
N GLN A 411 -18.26 36.88 -8.75
CA GLN A 411 -18.30 35.50 -8.23
C GLN A 411 -17.05 34.71 -8.65
N ARG A 412 -16.66 34.82 -9.93
CA ARG A 412 -15.43 34.23 -10.46
C ARG A 412 -14.21 34.75 -9.69
N ALA A 413 -14.09 36.06 -9.54
CA ALA A 413 -12.98 36.70 -8.83
C ALA A 413 -12.91 36.28 -7.35
N VAL A 414 -14.04 36.21 -6.64
CA VAL A 414 -14.10 35.77 -5.23
C VAL A 414 -13.71 34.29 -5.11
N SER A 415 -14.20 33.44 -6.01
CA SER A 415 -13.91 32.01 -5.97
C SER A 415 -12.46 31.64 -6.33
N GLY A 416 -11.74 32.53 -7.00
CA GLY A 416 -10.40 32.25 -7.51
C GLY A 416 -10.36 31.30 -8.72
N PHE A 417 -11.50 30.81 -9.21
CA PHE A 417 -11.53 29.95 -10.38
C PHE A 417 -11.26 30.72 -11.68
N GLY A 418 -10.51 30.09 -12.59
CA GLY A 418 -10.26 30.65 -13.93
C GLY A 418 -11.53 30.76 -14.78
N VAL A 419 -12.52 29.90 -14.53
CA VAL A 419 -13.81 29.84 -15.24
C VAL A 419 -14.93 29.84 -14.20
N TRP A 420 -15.95 30.68 -14.40
CA TRP A 420 -17.06 30.81 -13.45
C TRP A 420 -17.86 29.52 -13.27
N ASP A 421 -18.09 28.77 -14.36
CA ASP A 421 -18.83 27.49 -14.34
C ASP A 421 -18.17 26.42 -13.45
N SER A 422 -16.89 26.58 -13.11
CA SER A 422 -16.19 25.69 -12.17
C SER A 422 -16.81 25.70 -10.78
N ILE A 423 -17.42 26.80 -10.33
CA ILE A 423 -18.05 26.91 -9.01
C ILE A 423 -19.14 25.84 -8.86
N ALA A 424 -20.12 25.83 -9.77
CA ALA A 424 -21.22 24.87 -9.75
C ALA A 424 -20.74 23.45 -10.09
N ASN A 425 -19.80 23.32 -11.04
CA ASN A 425 -19.26 22.01 -11.43
C ASN A 425 -18.55 21.29 -10.28
N LEU A 426 -17.65 21.99 -9.59
CA LEU A 426 -16.89 21.44 -8.47
C LEU A 426 -17.74 21.33 -7.20
N SER A 427 -18.74 22.20 -7.00
CA SER A 427 -19.71 22.04 -5.92
C SER A 427 -20.40 20.68 -5.94
N ARG A 428 -20.73 20.13 -7.11
CA ARG A 428 -21.31 18.76 -7.21
C ARG A 428 -20.33 17.70 -6.72
N GLY A 429 -19.05 17.85 -7.06
CA GLY A 429 -18.02 16.91 -6.64
C GLY A 429 -17.80 16.84 -5.13
N ALA A 430 -18.14 17.91 -4.39
CA ALA A 430 -18.03 17.99 -2.94
C ALA A 430 -18.98 17.07 -2.17
N ALA A 431 -19.98 16.49 -2.85
CA ALA A 431 -20.83 15.47 -2.25
C ALA A 431 -20.04 14.26 -1.72
N ARG A 432 -18.87 13.96 -2.29
CA ARG A 432 -17.96 12.92 -1.78
C ARG A 432 -17.37 13.21 -0.39
N LEU A 433 -17.50 14.44 0.10
CA LEU A 433 -17.01 14.88 1.41
C LEU A 433 -18.10 14.87 2.47
N ASP A 434 -19.36 14.64 2.06
CA ASP A 434 -20.48 14.62 2.97
C ASP A 434 -20.45 13.30 3.76
N PRO A 435 -20.28 13.34 5.09
CA PRO A 435 -20.27 12.11 5.88
C PRO A 435 -21.68 11.52 6.03
N LEU A 436 -22.73 12.23 5.60
CA LEU A 436 -24.11 11.78 5.68
C LEU A 436 -24.51 11.08 4.38
N THR A 437 -25.01 9.85 4.52
CA THR A 437 -25.61 9.10 3.42
C THR A 437 -27.12 9.04 3.62
N ASN A 438 -27.89 9.12 2.53
CA ASN A 438 -29.35 8.97 2.57
C ASN A 438 -29.78 8.05 1.42
N ILE A 439 -30.52 6.98 1.75
CA ILE A 439 -30.90 5.94 0.79
C ILE A 439 -31.80 6.47 -0.34
N ASP A 440 -32.51 7.58 -0.09
CA ASP A 440 -33.45 8.19 -1.03
C ASP A 440 -32.79 9.28 -1.91
N THR A 441 -31.55 9.67 -1.63
CA THR A 441 -30.83 10.69 -2.42
C THR A 441 -30.18 10.03 -3.64
N PRO A 442 -30.31 10.59 -4.86
CA PRO A 442 -29.62 10.05 -6.04
C PRO A 442 -28.11 9.90 -5.82
N LEU A 443 -27.50 8.84 -6.36
CA LEU A 443 -26.06 8.58 -6.23
C LEU A 443 -25.21 9.78 -6.65
N GLU A 444 -25.58 10.48 -7.73
CA GLU A 444 -24.88 11.67 -8.21
C GLU A 444 -24.85 12.79 -7.15
N GLU A 445 -25.95 13.00 -6.43
CA GLU A 445 -26.07 14.00 -5.36
C GLU A 445 -25.35 13.60 -4.07
N GLN A 446 -25.06 12.31 -3.90
CA GLN A 446 -24.21 11.76 -2.84
C GLN A 446 -22.74 11.60 -3.29
N GLY A 447 -22.40 12.12 -4.47
CA GLY A 447 -21.04 12.12 -4.97
C GLY A 447 -20.63 10.84 -5.68
N GLY A 448 -21.51 9.86 -5.90
CA GLY A 448 -21.25 8.69 -6.72
C GLY A 448 -20.81 9.04 -8.15
N GLU A 449 -20.00 8.17 -8.78
CA GLU A 449 -19.69 8.27 -10.21
C GLU A 449 -20.91 7.79 -11.02
N VAL A 450 -21.55 8.70 -11.75
CA VAL A 450 -22.43 8.33 -12.86
C VAL A 450 -21.53 8.08 -14.06
N SER A 451 -21.47 6.83 -14.52
CA SER A 451 -20.84 6.49 -15.78
C SER A 451 -21.54 7.31 -16.87
N ILE A 452 -20.75 8.06 -17.64
CA ILE A 452 -21.22 8.65 -18.90
C ILE A 452 -21.06 7.61 -19.99
#